data_AF-A0A2D4G3Q7-F1
#
_entry.id   AF-A0A2D4G3Q7-F1
#
_cell.length_a   1.000
_cell.length_b   1.000
_cell.length_c   1.000
_cell.angle_alpha   90.00
_cell.angle_beta   90.00
_cell.angle_gamma   90.00
#
_symmetry.space_group_name_H-M   'P 1'
#
loop_
_entity.id
_entity.type
_entity.pdbx_description
1 polymer ?
#
loop_
_entity_poly.entity_id
_entity_poly.type
_entity_poly.pdbx_seq_one_letter_code
_entity_poly.pdbx_strand_id
1 'polypeptide(L)'
;DLPAEEKEQLLQNDEYQEKMVESTFMYLTLDLPTAPLYKDEKEQLIIPQVPLFNILAKFNGIMEKEYKTYKENFLKRFQLTKLPPYLIFCIKRFTKNNFFVEKNPTIVNFPITNVDLREYLSEEVQAVHKNTVYDLVANIVHDGKPTEGAYRIHVLHHGTGKWYELQDLQVTDILPQMITLSEAYIQIWKRRDGQGESPQQGT
;
A
#
# COMPACT_ATOMS: atom_id res chain seq x y z
N ASP A 1 19.84 20.51 -8.45
CA ASP A 1 18.55 21.20 -8.30
C ASP A 1 18.59 22.53 -9.00
N LEU A 2 17.62 22.78 -9.90
CA LEU A 2 17.46 24.05 -10.59
C LEU A 2 16.97 25.12 -9.60
N PRO A 3 17.40 26.39 -9.72
CA PRO A 3 16.86 27.51 -8.95
C PRO A 3 15.34 27.65 -9.12
N ALA A 4 14.64 28.13 -8.10
CA ALA A 4 13.18 28.28 -8.11
C ALA A 4 12.67 29.16 -9.27
N GLU A 5 13.40 30.23 -9.59
CA GLU A 5 13.11 31.13 -10.73
C GLU A 5 13.17 30.42 -12.09
N GLU A 6 14.12 29.52 -12.30
CA GLU A 6 14.22 28.75 -13.54
C GLU A 6 13.09 27.72 -13.64
N LYS A 7 12.65 27.14 -12.52
CA LYS A 7 11.51 26.24 -12.46
C LYS A 7 10.20 26.97 -12.83
N GLU A 8 10.03 28.20 -12.34
CA GLU A 8 8.87 29.05 -12.67
C GLU A 8 8.83 29.45 -14.15
N GLN A 9 9.99 29.75 -14.75
CA GLN A 9 10.09 30.05 -16.19
C GLN A 9 9.77 28.82 -17.06
N LEU A 10 10.23 27.63 -16.65
CA LEU A 10 9.92 26.39 -17.36
C LEU A 10 8.42 26.06 -17.31
N LEU A 11 7.73 26.32 -16.19
CA LEU A 11 6.28 26.12 -16.04
C LEU A 11 5.43 27.01 -16.98
N GLN A 12 5.99 28.08 -17.54
CA GLN A 12 5.28 28.91 -18.53
C GLN A 12 5.18 28.24 -19.90
N ASN A 13 6.05 27.28 -20.20
CA ASN A 13 5.95 26.50 -21.43
C ASN A 13 4.83 25.45 -21.31
N ASP A 14 3.94 25.38 -22.31
CA ASP A 14 2.81 24.43 -22.35
C ASP A 14 3.25 22.96 -22.24
N GLU A 15 4.51 22.65 -22.56
CA GLU A 15 5.10 21.31 -22.43
C GLU A 15 5.34 20.90 -20.97
N TYR A 16 5.62 21.86 -20.08
CA TYR A 16 5.96 21.62 -18.67
C TYR A 16 4.84 21.99 -17.70
N GLN A 17 3.70 22.48 -18.20
CA GLN A 17 2.53 22.73 -17.38
C GLN A 17 1.98 21.44 -16.77
N GLU A 18 1.59 21.52 -15.50
CA GLU A 18 0.93 20.42 -14.82
C GLU A 18 -0.46 20.14 -15.43
N LYS A 19 -0.70 18.87 -15.77
CA LYS A 19 -1.99 18.41 -16.27
C LYS A 19 -2.66 17.58 -15.20
N MET A 20 -3.92 17.92 -14.87
CA MET A 20 -4.74 17.17 -13.94
C MET A 20 -5.64 16.20 -14.68
N VAL A 21 -5.62 14.92 -14.29
CA VAL A 21 -6.53 13.89 -14.80
C VAL A 21 -7.12 13.16 -13.61
N GLU A 22 -8.44 13.29 -13.43
CA GLU A 22 -9.17 12.55 -12.41
C GLU A 22 -9.57 11.16 -12.95
N SER A 23 -9.41 10.13 -12.13
CA SER A 23 -9.80 8.76 -12.48
C SER A 23 -10.23 7.97 -11.25
N THR A 24 -11.14 7.02 -11.46
CA THR A 24 -11.58 6.08 -10.43
C THR A 24 -10.64 4.89 -10.31
N PHE A 25 -10.54 4.29 -9.13
CA PHE A 25 -9.74 3.09 -8.89
C PHE A 25 -10.55 2.01 -8.16
N MET A 26 -10.21 0.75 -8.40
CA MET A 26 -10.69 -0.39 -7.60
C MET A 26 -9.73 -0.71 -6.44
N TYR A 27 -8.43 -0.51 -6.67
CA TYR A 27 -7.37 -0.75 -5.70
C TYR A 27 -6.25 0.27 -5.89
N LEU A 28 -5.48 0.51 -4.83
CA LEU A 28 -4.26 1.30 -4.89
C LEU A 28 -3.05 0.38 -5.01
N THR A 29 -2.25 0.58 -6.06
CA THR A 29 -0.98 -0.12 -6.22
C THR A 29 0.10 0.56 -5.38
N LEU A 30 0.60 -0.16 -4.37
CA LEU A 30 1.67 0.31 -3.50
C LEU A 30 3.00 -0.23 -4.02
N ASP A 31 3.91 0.67 -4.38
CA ASP A 31 5.22 0.31 -4.89
C ASP A 31 6.18 0.10 -3.72
N LEU A 32 6.80 -1.09 -3.64
CA LEU A 32 7.82 -1.36 -2.64
C LEU A 32 9.16 -0.73 -3.06
N PRO A 33 9.99 -0.27 -2.11
CA PRO A 33 11.37 0.08 -2.41
C PRO A 33 12.11 -1.15 -2.94
N THR A 34 13.10 -0.94 -3.80
CA THR A 34 13.95 -2.02 -4.31
C THR A 34 14.65 -2.69 -3.13
N ALA A 35 14.62 -4.02 -3.10
CA ALA A 35 15.31 -4.78 -2.05
C ALA A 35 16.82 -4.43 -2.08
N PRO A 36 17.46 -4.21 -0.92
CA PRO A 36 18.89 -3.94 -0.86
C PRO A 36 19.67 -5.08 -1.54
N LEU A 37 20.58 -4.71 -2.44
CA LEU A 37 21.42 -5.68 -3.15
C LEU A 37 22.57 -6.24 -2.29
N TYR A 38 22.89 -5.55 -1.18
CA TYR A 38 24.01 -5.88 -0.32
C TYR A 38 23.54 -6.65 0.92
N LYS A 39 24.29 -7.69 1.27
CA LYS A 39 24.13 -8.39 2.55
C LYS A 39 24.72 -7.53 3.67
N ASP A 40 24.21 -7.70 4.88
CA ASP A 40 24.75 -7.04 6.08
C ASP A 40 26.22 -7.46 6.33
N GLU A 41 26.91 -6.77 7.24
CA GLU A 41 28.30 -7.03 7.66
C GLU A 41 28.54 -8.49 8.11
N LYS A 42 27.45 -9.23 8.41
CA LYS A 42 27.44 -10.64 8.82
C LYS A 42 27.06 -11.63 7.72
N GLU A 43 26.98 -11.19 6.46
CA GLU A 43 26.51 -11.97 5.30
C GLU A 43 25.11 -12.60 5.42
N GLN A 44 24.29 -12.14 6.38
CA GLN A 44 22.92 -12.61 6.53
C GLN A 44 21.99 -11.88 5.55
N LEU A 45 21.07 -12.64 4.96
CA LEU A 45 19.94 -12.09 4.22
C LEU A 45 19.00 -11.42 5.22
N ILE A 46 19.18 -10.12 5.47
CA ILE A 46 18.20 -9.33 6.22
C ILE A 46 16.97 -9.21 5.32
N ILE A 47 15.82 -9.68 5.81
CA ILE A 47 14.54 -9.42 5.16
C ILE A 47 14.26 -7.91 5.30
N PRO A 48 14.23 -7.14 4.20
CA PRO A 48 14.01 -5.71 4.28
C PRO A 48 12.61 -5.42 4.82
N GLN A 49 12.46 -4.30 5.54
CA GLN A 49 11.17 -3.87 6.08
C GLN A 49 10.87 -2.43 5.66
N VAL A 50 9.60 -2.13 5.44
CA VAL A 50 9.14 -0.77 5.11
C VAL A 50 7.82 -0.48 5.83
N PRO A 51 7.65 0.70 6.48
CA PRO A 51 6.36 1.11 7.00
C PRO A 51 5.32 1.30 5.88
N LEU A 52 4.06 0.94 6.13
CA LEU A 52 2.95 1.16 5.21
C LEU A 52 2.82 2.63 4.80
N PHE A 53 3.00 3.56 5.74
CA PHE A 53 2.88 4.99 5.50
C PHE A 53 3.90 5.51 4.47
N ASN A 54 5.09 4.89 4.38
CA ASN A 54 6.11 5.27 3.41
C ASN A 54 5.68 4.93 1.98
N ILE A 55 5.06 3.77 1.77
CA ILE A 55 4.57 3.35 0.44
C ILE A 55 3.22 4.02 0.08
N LEU A 56 2.45 4.46 1.08
CA LEU A 56 1.25 5.29 0.88
C LEU A 56 1.56 6.74 0.57
N ALA A 57 2.75 7.24 0.92
CA ALA A 57 3.18 8.62 0.62
C ALA A 57 3.05 8.99 -0.86
N LYS A 58 3.02 8.00 -1.76
CA LYS A 58 2.70 8.17 -3.19
C LYS A 58 1.40 8.93 -3.46
N PHE A 59 0.42 8.85 -2.56
CA PHE A 59 -0.93 9.40 -2.77
C PHE A 59 -1.22 10.69 -1.99
N ASN A 60 -0.20 11.35 -1.43
CA ASN A 60 -0.36 12.57 -0.63
C ASN A 60 -0.41 13.87 -1.45
N GLY A 61 -0.31 13.82 -2.78
CA GLY A 61 -0.23 15.00 -3.65
C GLY A 61 1.11 15.74 -3.65
N ILE A 62 2.06 15.32 -2.82
CA ILE A 62 3.39 15.93 -2.68
C ILE A 62 4.43 15.08 -3.40
N MET A 63 4.41 13.76 -3.21
CA MET A 63 5.44 12.87 -3.71
C MET A 63 5.34 12.70 -5.23
N GLU A 64 6.40 13.14 -5.92
CA GLU A 64 6.56 12.95 -7.37
C GLU A 64 7.14 11.58 -7.66
N LYS A 65 6.55 10.89 -8.65
CA LYS A 65 7.07 9.63 -9.17
C LYS A 65 7.45 9.81 -10.63
N GLU A 66 8.68 9.43 -10.96
CA GLU A 66 9.15 9.40 -12.35
C GLU A 66 8.50 8.24 -13.11
N TYR A 67 7.96 8.55 -14.28
CA TYR A 67 7.45 7.60 -15.24
C TYR A 67 8.19 7.78 -16.56
N LYS A 68 8.66 6.65 -17.10
CA LYS A 68 9.38 6.60 -18.38
C LYS A 68 8.53 5.84 -19.39
N THR A 69 8.22 6.49 -20.50
CA THR A 69 7.69 5.85 -21.71
C THR A 69 8.83 5.70 -22.72
N TYR A 70 8.56 5.05 -23.84
CA TYR A 70 9.50 4.95 -24.96
C TYR A 70 9.86 6.31 -25.59
N LYS A 71 9.05 7.36 -25.35
CA LYS A 71 9.21 8.69 -25.93
C LYS A 71 9.51 9.79 -24.92
N GLU A 72 9.04 9.65 -23.68
CA GLU A 72 8.97 10.76 -22.75
C GLU A 72 9.25 10.29 -21.31
N ASN A 73 9.89 11.17 -20.53
CA ASN A 73 10.00 11.04 -19.09
C ASN A 73 9.15 12.16 -18.48
N PHE A 74 8.24 11.81 -17.57
CA PHE A 74 7.42 12.79 -16.88
C PHE A 74 7.26 12.43 -15.40
N LEU A 75 6.99 13.44 -14.59
CA LEU A 75 6.70 13.28 -13.18
C LEU A 75 5.18 13.22 -12.98
N LYS A 76 4.73 12.28 -12.15
CA LYS A 76 3.33 12.19 -11.73
C LYS A 76 3.24 12.26 -10.22
N ARG A 77 2.28 13.05 -9.74
CA ARG A 77 1.81 13.05 -8.35
C ARG A 77 0.42 12.42 -8.33
N PHE A 78 0.10 11.74 -7.23
CA PHE A 78 -1.23 11.19 -7.02
C PHE A 78 -1.81 11.81 -5.76
N GLN A 79 -3.10 12.13 -5.79
CA GLN A 79 -3.87 12.61 -4.66
C GLN A 79 -5.15 11.78 -4.56
N LEU A 80 -5.51 11.32 -3.36
CA LEU A 80 -6.82 10.70 -3.17
C LEU A 80 -7.90 11.77 -3.07
N THR A 81 -8.96 11.64 -3.89
CA THR A 81 -10.12 12.54 -3.88
C THR A 81 -11.38 11.90 -3.30
N LYS A 82 -11.44 10.57 -3.27
CA LYS A 82 -12.57 9.82 -2.71
C LYS A 82 -12.11 8.52 -2.08
N LEU A 83 -12.55 8.28 -0.84
CA LEU A 83 -12.27 7.06 -0.11
C LEU A 83 -13.48 6.08 -0.12
N PRO A 84 -13.32 4.84 -0.61
CA PRO A 84 -14.38 3.84 -0.63
C PRO A 84 -14.59 3.20 0.76
N PRO A 85 -15.79 2.66 1.08
CA PRO A 85 -16.02 1.94 2.34
C PRO A 85 -15.09 0.74 2.54
N TYR A 86 -14.71 0.08 1.44
CA TYR A 86 -13.69 -0.96 1.41
C TYR A 86 -12.58 -0.53 0.46
N LEU A 87 -11.35 -0.47 0.97
CA LEU A 87 -10.17 -0.06 0.23
C LEU A 87 -9.25 -1.24 0.03
N ILE A 88 -8.82 -1.45 -1.20
CA ILE A 88 -7.93 -2.55 -1.57
C ILE A 88 -6.53 -1.98 -1.82
N PHE A 89 -5.52 -2.55 -1.17
CA PHE A 89 -4.12 -2.31 -1.49
C PHE A 89 -3.54 -3.50 -2.23
N CYS A 90 -2.95 -3.25 -3.39
CA CYS A 90 -2.17 -4.24 -4.13
C CYS A 90 -0.69 -3.87 -4.00
N ILE A 91 0.03 -4.60 -3.16
CA ILE A 91 1.46 -4.37 -2.92
C ILE A 91 2.23 -5.02 -4.07
N LYS A 92 2.92 -4.20 -4.86
CA LYS A 92 3.61 -4.63 -6.08
C LYS A 92 4.89 -5.40 -5.73
N ARG A 93 4.77 -6.72 -5.57
CA ARG A 93 5.90 -7.61 -5.27
C ARG A 93 6.62 -8.14 -6.49
N PHE A 94 5.91 -8.37 -7.59
CA PHE A 94 6.48 -9.01 -8.78
C PHE A 94 6.92 -7.96 -9.79
N THR A 95 8.20 -8.00 -10.15
CA THR A 95 8.77 -7.17 -11.21
C THR A 95 9.43 -8.09 -12.24
N LYS A 96 9.18 -7.83 -13.52
CA LYS A 96 9.85 -8.57 -14.60
C LYS A 96 11.12 -7.81 -14.98
N ASN A 97 12.27 -8.45 -14.83
CA ASN A 97 13.53 -7.96 -15.40
C ASN A 97 13.75 -8.62 -16.77
N ASN A 98 14.91 -8.35 -17.41
CA ASN A 98 15.20 -8.86 -18.75
C ASN A 98 15.28 -10.40 -18.84
N PHE A 99 15.46 -11.09 -17.71
CA PHE A 99 15.75 -12.53 -17.66
C PHE A 99 14.66 -13.33 -16.93
N PHE A 100 14.15 -12.84 -15.81
CA PHE A 100 13.18 -13.53 -14.95
C PHE A 100 12.24 -12.55 -14.24
N VAL A 101 11.19 -13.10 -13.63
CA VAL A 101 10.35 -12.36 -12.68
C VAL A 101 10.99 -12.50 -11.31
N GLU A 102 11.23 -11.37 -10.65
CA GLU A 102 11.71 -11.30 -9.28
C GLU A 102 10.57 -10.93 -8.34
N LYS A 103 10.56 -11.54 -7.15
CA LYS A 103 9.66 -11.19 -6.07
C LYS A 103 10.41 -10.32 -5.08
N ASN A 104 9.84 -9.17 -4.74
CA ASN A 104 10.34 -8.30 -3.68
C ASN A 104 9.96 -8.90 -2.30
N PRO A 105 10.94 -9.31 -1.48
CA PRO A 105 10.69 -9.95 -0.20
C PRO A 105 10.44 -8.96 0.96
N THR A 106 10.35 -7.66 0.67
CA THR A 106 10.19 -6.63 1.70
C THR A 106 8.91 -6.84 2.51
N ILE A 107 9.04 -6.92 3.83
CA ILE A 107 7.92 -6.96 4.76
C ILE A 107 7.38 -5.54 4.93
N VAL A 108 6.07 -5.41 4.80
CA VAL A 108 5.40 -4.13 5.06
C VAL A 108 4.96 -4.13 6.50
N ASN A 109 5.40 -3.14 7.27
CA ASN A 109 5.00 -2.95 8.66
C ASN A 109 3.74 -2.09 8.67
N PHE A 110 2.61 -2.68 9.05
CA PHE A 110 1.31 -2.01 9.09
C PHE A 110 0.59 -2.30 10.41
N PRO A 111 -0.09 -1.30 11.00
CA PRO A 111 -1.03 -1.57 12.07
C PRO A 111 -2.28 -2.21 11.47
N ILE A 112 -2.78 -3.29 12.07
CA ILE A 112 -3.98 -4.01 11.60
C ILE A 112 -5.29 -3.25 11.83
N THR A 113 -5.26 -2.21 12.67
CA THR A 113 -6.41 -1.36 13.02
C THR A 113 -5.96 0.09 13.12
N ASN A 114 -6.89 1.03 12.98
CA ASN A 114 -6.65 2.46 13.15
C ASN A 114 -5.67 3.07 12.12
N VAL A 115 -5.70 2.65 10.87
CA VAL A 115 -4.98 3.36 9.80
C VAL A 115 -5.80 4.57 9.38
N ASP A 116 -5.35 5.77 9.73
CA ASP A 116 -5.96 7.01 9.27
C ASP A 116 -5.37 7.42 7.91
N LEU A 117 -6.23 7.59 6.91
CA LEU A 117 -5.84 8.02 5.57
C LEU A 117 -6.11 9.51 5.30
N ARG A 118 -6.48 10.28 6.33
CA ARG A 118 -6.83 11.70 6.21
C ARG A 118 -5.74 12.53 5.54
N GLU A 119 -4.47 12.29 5.89
CA GLU A 119 -3.31 13.03 5.36
C GLU A 119 -3.06 12.80 3.87
N TYR A 120 -3.69 11.79 3.26
CA TYR A 120 -3.60 11.50 1.82
C TYR A 120 -4.75 12.14 1.01
N LEU A 121 -5.62 12.92 1.65
CA LEU A 121 -6.71 13.67 1.03
C LEU A 121 -6.36 15.15 0.96
N SER A 122 -6.82 15.83 -0.09
CA SER A 122 -6.74 17.30 -0.16
C SER A 122 -7.64 17.93 0.91
N GLU A 123 -7.32 19.15 1.36
CA GLU A 123 -8.07 19.86 2.41
C GLU A 123 -9.58 19.96 2.07
N GLU A 124 -9.90 20.24 0.81
CA GLU A 124 -11.27 20.30 0.28
C GLU A 124 -12.03 18.98 0.50
N VAL A 125 -11.34 17.86 0.29
CA VAL A 125 -11.89 16.51 0.40
C VAL A 125 -11.99 16.07 1.86
N GLN A 126 -11.05 16.48 2.71
CA GLN A 126 -11.10 16.21 4.15
C GLN A 126 -12.34 16.81 4.82
N ALA A 127 -12.83 17.97 4.34
CA ALA A 127 -14.05 18.58 4.85
C ALA A 127 -15.31 17.72 4.56
N VAL A 128 -15.29 16.96 3.46
CA VAL A 128 -16.40 16.08 3.04
C VAL A 128 -16.30 14.71 3.69
N HIS A 129 -15.08 14.15 3.78
CA HIS A 129 -14.82 12.83 4.35
C HIS A 129 -14.71 12.85 5.88
N LYS A 130 -15.85 12.66 6.56
CA LYS A 130 -15.91 12.60 8.03
C LYS A 130 -15.14 11.42 8.65
N ASN A 131 -15.13 10.28 7.95
CA ASN A 131 -14.47 9.06 8.40
C ASN A 131 -13.36 8.70 7.41
N THR A 132 -12.14 8.52 7.91
CA THR A 132 -10.93 8.22 7.12
C THR A 132 -10.10 7.12 7.77
N VAL A 133 -10.58 6.55 8.88
CA VAL A 133 -9.92 5.49 9.64
C VAL A 133 -10.36 4.14 9.12
N TYR A 134 -9.38 3.26 8.89
CA TYR A 134 -9.57 1.92 8.35
C TYR A 134 -9.00 0.84 9.27
N ASP A 135 -9.65 -0.32 9.26
CA ASP A 135 -9.17 -1.55 9.85
C ASP A 135 -8.98 -2.62 8.79
N LEU A 136 -7.93 -3.43 8.94
CA LEU A 136 -7.66 -4.55 8.07
C LEU A 136 -8.72 -5.63 8.30
N VAL A 137 -9.29 -6.15 7.21
CA VAL A 137 -10.25 -7.27 7.27
C VAL A 137 -9.76 -8.50 6.52
N ALA A 138 -8.85 -8.33 5.57
CA ALA A 138 -8.20 -9.44 4.88
C ALA A 138 -6.78 -9.07 4.43
N ASN A 139 -5.86 -10.03 4.52
CA ASN A 139 -4.48 -9.92 4.06
C ASN A 139 -4.09 -11.19 3.30
N ILE A 140 -4.06 -11.12 1.98
CA ILE A 140 -3.59 -12.16 1.08
C ILE A 140 -2.07 -12.10 1.01
N VAL A 141 -1.42 -13.24 1.17
CA VAL A 141 0.03 -13.42 1.14
C VAL A 141 0.37 -14.36 0.00
N HIS A 142 1.48 -14.08 -0.67
CA HIS A 142 2.11 -15.03 -1.57
C HIS A 142 3.41 -15.51 -0.94
N ASP A 143 3.56 -16.81 -0.74
CA ASP A 143 4.79 -17.44 -0.24
C ASP A 143 5.56 -18.12 -1.39
N GLY A 144 6.88 -18.24 -1.25
CA GLY A 144 7.72 -18.87 -2.26
C GLY A 144 8.07 -17.99 -3.46
N LYS A 145 8.60 -18.63 -4.52
CA LYS A 145 9.11 -17.97 -5.74
C LYS A 145 7.97 -17.62 -6.70
N PRO A 146 8.15 -16.66 -7.63
CA PRO A 146 7.11 -16.26 -8.59
C PRO A 146 6.46 -17.37 -9.43
N THR A 147 7.18 -18.46 -9.71
CA THR A 147 6.71 -19.54 -10.60
C THR A 147 6.11 -20.74 -9.87
N GLU A 148 6.41 -20.90 -8.59
CA GLU A 148 6.09 -22.10 -7.78
C GLU A 148 5.52 -21.71 -6.40
N GLY A 149 5.02 -20.49 -6.28
CA GLY A 149 4.52 -19.96 -5.02
C GLY A 149 3.12 -20.45 -4.68
N ALA A 150 2.76 -20.28 -3.42
CA ALA A 150 1.44 -20.58 -2.90
C ALA A 150 0.80 -19.30 -2.34
N TYR A 151 -0.52 -19.28 -2.32
CA TYR A 151 -1.28 -18.20 -1.71
C TYR A 151 -1.96 -18.69 -0.44
N ARG A 152 -1.95 -17.84 0.58
CA ARG A 152 -2.77 -17.97 1.78
C ARG A 152 -3.38 -16.63 2.12
N ILE A 153 -4.42 -16.64 2.94
CA ILE A 153 -5.13 -15.44 3.32
C ILE A 153 -5.38 -15.42 4.81
N HIS A 154 -5.05 -14.29 5.43
CA HIS A 154 -5.50 -13.98 6.78
C HIS A 154 -6.83 -13.24 6.68
N VAL A 155 -7.86 -13.71 7.35
CA VAL A 155 -9.19 -13.07 7.37
C VAL A 155 -9.64 -12.80 8.80
N LEU A 156 -10.22 -11.62 9.01
CA LEU A 156 -10.88 -11.28 10.27
C LEU A 156 -12.30 -11.84 10.28
N HIS A 157 -12.59 -12.70 11.24
CA HIS A 157 -13.96 -13.11 11.52
C HIS A 157 -14.63 -12.07 12.41
N HIS A 158 -15.49 -11.24 11.81
CA HIS A 158 -16.12 -10.09 12.47
C HIS A 158 -16.92 -10.47 13.73
N GLY A 159 -17.61 -11.61 13.73
CA GLY A 159 -18.42 -12.02 14.87
C GLY A 159 -17.63 -12.43 16.12
N THR A 160 -16.37 -12.85 15.96
CA THR A 160 -15.52 -13.30 17.09
C THR A 160 -14.33 -12.39 17.34
N GLY A 161 -14.01 -11.49 16.40
CA GLY A 161 -12.78 -10.69 16.42
C GLY A 161 -11.50 -11.50 16.21
N LYS A 162 -11.61 -12.80 15.89
CA LYS A 162 -10.46 -13.69 15.68
C LYS A 162 -9.97 -13.63 14.24
N TRP A 163 -8.67 -13.85 14.08
CA TRP A 163 -8.02 -13.97 12.78
C TRP A 163 -7.77 -15.43 12.44
N TYR A 164 -8.05 -15.78 11.20
CA TYR A 164 -7.82 -17.10 10.66
C TYR A 164 -6.88 -17.01 9.46
N GLU A 165 -5.90 -17.89 9.40
CA GLU A 165 -5.13 -18.17 8.20
C GLU A 165 -5.81 -19.30 7.43
N LEU A 166 -6.09 -19.06 6.16
CA LEU A 166 -6.63 -20.05 5.25
C LEU A 166 -5.64 -20.29 4.13
N GLN A 167 -5.25 -21.55 3.96
CA GLN A 167 -4.47 -22.02 2.84
C GLN A 167 -5.17 -23.22 2.21
N ASP A 168 -5.75 -23.00 1.04
CA ASP A 168 -6.62 -23.96 0.34
C ASP A 168 -7.75 -24.48 1.25
N LEU A 169 -7.65 -25.74 1.70
CA LEU A 169 -8.63 -26.40 2.56
C LEU A 169 -8.30 -26.33 4.06
N GLN A 170 -7.13 -25.80 4.41
CA GLN A 170 -6.66 -25.73 5.78
C GLN A 170 -7.03 -24.38 6.39
N VAL A 171 -7.60 -24.42 7.61
CA VAL A 171 -7.98 -23.23 8.38
C VAL A 171 -7.34 -23.31 9.74
N THR A 172 -6.53 -22.31 10.10
CA THR A 172 -5.81 -22.24 11.37
C THR A 172 -6.03 -20.88 12.04
N ASP A 173 -6.09 -20.87 13.38
CA ASP A 173 -6.08 -19.62 14.14
C ASP A 173 -4.70 -18.94 13.99
N ILE A 174 -4.67 -17.62 13.79
CA ILE A 174 -3.43 -16.85 13.73
C ILE A 174 -3.48 -15.65 14.68
N LEU A 175 -2.36 -15.40 15.36
CA LEU A 175 -2.25 -14.21 16.22
C LEU A 175 -2.14 -12.95 15.36
N PRO A 176 -2.82 -11.83 15.72
CA PRO A 176 -2.83 -10.63 14.89
C PRO A 176 -1.42 -10.05 14.63
N GLN A 177 -0.50 -10.20 15.59
CA GLN A 177 0.90 -9.79 15.47
C GLN A 177 1.71 -10.56 14.41
N MET A 178 1.28 -11.76 14.04
CA MET A 178 1.96 -12.57 13.01
C MET A 178 1.61 -12.11 11.59
N ILE A 179 0.46 -11.43 11.43
CA ILE A 179 -0.04 -10.98 10.12
C ILE A 179 0.93 -9.98 9.49
N THR A 180 1.47 -9.04 10.27
CA THR A 180 2.41 -8.02 9.77
C THR A 180 3.80 -8.57 9.44
N LEU A 181 4.12 -9.82 9.83
CA LEU A 181 5.40 -10.47 9.53
C LEU A 181 5.40 -11.17 8.16
N SER A 182 4.24 -11.23 7.51
CA SER A 182 4.07 -11.89 6.23
C SER A 182 4.34 -10.98 5.04
N GLU A 183 4.68 -11.57 3.90
CA GLU A 183 4.84 -10.85 2.62
C GLU A 183 3.48 -10.46 2.04
N ALA A 184 2.77 -9.56 2.73
CA ALA A 184 1.44 -9.05 2.35
C ALA A 184 1.41 -8.63 0.87
N TYR A 185 0.53 -9.25 0.09
CA TYR A 185 0.42 -9.04 -1.35
C TYR A 185 -0.81 -8.23 -1.72
N ILE A 186 -1.98 -8.61 -1.21
CA ILE A 186 -3.23 -7.86 -1.37
C ILE A 186 -3.87 -7.70 -0.01
N GLN A 187 -4.29 -6.49 0.32
CA GLN A 187 -4.99 -6.20 1.57
C GLN A 187 -6.34 -5.57 1.30
N ILE A 188 -7.31 -5.90 2.14
CA ILE A 188 -8.64 -5.28 2.13
C ILE A 188 -8.83 -4.61 3.49
N TRP A 189 -9.20 -3.34 3.43
CA TRP A 189 -9.39 -2.46 4.58
C TRP A 189 -10.82 -1.97 4.61
N LYS A 190 -11.49 -2.12 5.74
CA LYS A 190 -12.84 -1.61 5.98
C LYS A 190 -12.76 -0.26 6.69
N ARG A 191 -13.44 0.74 6.15
CA ARG A 191 -13.58 2.04 6.81
C ARG A 191 -14.44 1.89 8.06
N ARG A 192 -14.04 2.52 9.15
CA ARG A 192 -14.90 2.72 10.30
C ARG A 192 -15.94 3.77 9.96
N ASP A 193 -17.17 3.33 9.72
CA ASP A 193 -18.28 4.26 9.72
C ASP A 193 -18.61 4.59 11.18
N GLY A 194 -18.75 5.88 11.50
CA GLY A 194 -18.83 6.42 12.87
C GLY A 194 -20.07 6.04 13.70
N GLN A 195 -20.58 4.81 13.61
CA GLN A 195 -21.59 4.27 14.51
C GLN A 195 -21.03 3.04 15.24
N GLY A 196 -21.09 3.11 16.57
CA GLY A 196 -20.36 2.25 17.50
C GLY A 196 -20.57 0.76 17.32
N GLU A 197 -19.47 0.04 17.11
CA GLU A 197 -19.32 -1.32 17.60
C GLU A 197 -18.30 -1.27 18.75
N SER A 198 -18.82 -1.10 19.97
CA SER A 198 -18.09 -1.45 21.18
C SER A 198 -17.80 -2.95 21.12
N PRO A 199 -16.54 -3.42 21.19
CA PRO A 199 -16.30 -4.84 21.38
C PRO A 199 -16.84 -5.21 22.77
N GLN A 200 -17.95 -5.97 22.80
CA GLN A 200 -18.37 -6.65 24.02
C GLN A 200 -17.26 -7.62 24.40
N GLN A 201 -16.48 -7.25 25.41
CA GLN A 201 -15.61 -8.17 26.12
C GLN A 201 -16.50 -9.20 26.83
N GLY A 202 -16.54 -10.42 26.31
CA GLY A 202 -17.11 -11.56 27.00
C GLY A 202 -16.23 -11.92 28.20
N THR A 203 -16.86 -11.95 29.38
CA THR A 203 -16.39 -12.60 30.61
C THR A 203 -15.99 -14.05 30.40
#